data_AF-A0A6C0EXY2-F1
#
_entry.id   AF-A0A6C0EXY2-F1
#
_cell.length_a   1.000
_cell.length_b   1.000
_cell.length_c   1.000
_cell.angle_alpha   90.00
_cell.angle_beta   90.00
_cell.angle_gamma   90.00
#
_symmetry.space_group_name_H-M   'P 1'
#
loop_
_entity.id
_entity.type
_entity.pdbx_description
1 polymer ?
#
loop_
_entity_poly.entity_id
_entity_poly.type
_entity_poly.pdbx_seq_one_letter_code
_entity_poly.pdbx_strand_id
1 'polypeptide(L)' 'MENKRKGCINRDKNGCKNIQKVFNHYIETGERPEKYKRDYKFQ' A
#
# COMPACT_ATOMS: atom_id res chain seq x y z
N MET A 1 26.94 -6.45 -9.19
CA MET A 1 26.37 -7.27 -8.09
C MET A 1 24.89 -6.93 -8.03
N GLU A 2 24.01 -7.83 -8.48
CA GLU A 2 22.56 -7.57 -8.47
C GLU A 2 22.06 -7.43 -7.03
N ASN A 3 21.51 -6.26 -6.72
CA ASN A 3 21.00 -5.95 -5.40
C ASN A 3 19.74 -6.79 -5.14
N LYS A 4 19.82 -7.82 -4.28
CA LYS A 4 18.70 -8.71 -3.91
C LYS A 4 17.53 -8.00 -3.19
N ARG A 5 17.62 -6.68 -2.97
CA ARG A 5 16.54 -5.86 -2.41
C ARG A 5 15.50 -5.52 -3.49
N LYS A 6 14.56 -6.43 -3.75
CA LYS A 6 13.41 -6.24 -4.67
C LYS A 6 12.54 -5.00 -4.38
N GLY A 7 12.67 -4.36 -3.20
CA GLY A 7 11.76 -3.32 -2.72
C GLY A 7 12.22 -1.86 -2.83
N CYS A 8 13.45 -1.57 -3.26
CA CYS A 8 13.97 -0.19 -3.18
C CYS A 8 13.82 0.64 -4.46
N ILE A 9 13.75 0.02 -5.64
CA ILE A 9 13.78 0.77 -6.92
C ILE A 9 12.56 1.67 -7.15
N ASN A 10 11.48 1.53 -6.37
CA ASN A 10 10.27 2.36 -6.51
C ASN A 10 9.57 2.65 -5.17
N ARG A 11 10.31 2.74 -4.05
CA ARG A 11 9.70 2.88 -2.73
C ARG A 11 8.77 4.09 -2.64
N ASP A 12 9.24 5.26 -3.06
CA ASP A 12 8.47 6.51 -2.97
C ASP A 12 7.26 6.48 -3.91
N LYS A 13 7.45 6.03 -5.15
CA LYS A 13 6.37 5.86 -6.13
C LYS A 13 5.28 4.90 -5.62
N ASN A 14 5.68 3.79 -5.00
CA ASN A 14 4.74 2.83 -4.42
C ASN A 14 4.05 3.39 -3.17
N GLY A 15 4.76 4.19 -2.37
CA GLY A 15 4.20 4.94 -1.24
C GLY A 15 3.07 5.85 -1.69
N CYS A 16 3.33 6.73 -2.68
CA CYS A 16 2.32 7.63 -3.22
C CYS A 16 1.10 6.88 -3.78
N LYS A 17 1.33 5.80 -4.54
CA LYS A 17 0.24 4.96 -5.08
C LYS A 17 -0.58 4.28 -3.98
N ASN A 18 0.05 3.84 -2.89
CA ASN A 18 -0.66 3.23 -1.77
C ASN A 18 -1.52 4.25 -1.01
N ILE A 19 -1.00 5.46 -0.80
CA ILE A 19 -1.77 6.57 -0.19
C ILE A 19 -2.98 6.90 -1.07
N GLN A 20 -2.79 7.06 -2.38
CA GLN A 20 -3.87 7.33 -3.33
C GLN A 20 -4.97 6.27 -3.27
N LYS A 21 -4.60 4.97 -3.23
CA LYS A 21 -5.56 3.86 -3.12
C LYS A 21 -6.38 3.92 -1.83
N VAL A 22 -5.72 4.16 -0.70
CA VAL A 22 -6.41 4.25 0.60
C VAL A 22 -7.35 5.45 0.62
N PHE A 23 -6.90 6.60 0.12
CA PHE A 23 -7.69 7.82 0.08
C PHE A 23 -8.93 7.67 -0.81
N ASN A 24 -8.77 7.21 -2.06
CA ASN A 24 -9.90 7.07 -2.98
C ASN A 24 -10.96 6.12 -2.41
N HIS A 25 -10.53 4.98 -1.84
CA HIS A 25 -11.46 4.04 -1.24
C HIS A 25 -12.21 4.66 -0.05
N TYR A 26 -11.51 5.42 0.80
CA TYR A 26 -12.14 6.11 1.93
C TYR A 26 -13.16 7.16 1.49
N ILE A 27 -12.88 7.91 0.43
CA ILE A 27 -13.84 8.88 -0.12
C ILE A 27 -15.08 8.18 -0.69
N GLU A 28 -14.92 7.03 -1.33
CA GLU A 28 -16.02 6.27 -1.94
C GLU A 28 -16.88 5.53 -0.91
N THR A 29 -16.27 4.93 0.11
CA THR A 29 -16.95 3.99 1.02
C THR A 29 -17.05 4.47 2.46
N GLY A 30 -16.30 5.51 2.85
CA GLY A 30 -16.12 5.92 4.25
C GLY A 30 -15.20 4.99 5.06
N GLU A 31 -14.65 3.94 4.44
CA GLU A 31 -13.85 2.93 5.11
C GLU A 31 -12.44 2.77 4.52
N ARG A 32 -11.55 2.09 5.27
CA ARG A 32 -10.22 1.69 4.79
C ARG A 32 -10.29 0.30 4.18
N PRO A 33 -9.59 0.00 3.06
CA PRO A 33 -9.61 -1.35 2.51
C PRO A 33 -9.01 -2.36 3.50
N GLU A 34 -9.63 -3.54 3.62
CA GLU A 34 -9.34 -4.52 4.67
C GLU A 34 -7.87 -4.95 4.72
N LYS A 35 -7.26 -5.21 3.57
CA LYS A 35 -5.83 -5.54 3.44
C LYS A 35 -4.84 -4.48 3.96
N TYR A 36 -5.32 -3.26 4.19
CA TYR A 36 -4.53 -2.16 4.76
C TYR A 36 -4.97 -1.80 6.18
N LYS A 37 -5.89 -2.56 6.79
CA LYS A 37 -6.24 -2.48 8.21
C LYS A 37 -5.15 -3.19 9.02
N ARG A 38 -4.90 -2.69 10.23
CA ARG A 38 -3.80 -3.17 11.09
C ARG A 38 -3.99 -4.63 11.51
N ASP A 39 -5.23 -5.06 11.62
CA ASP A 39 -5.61 -6.39 12.09
C ASP A 39 -5.64 -7.44 10.97
N TYR A 40 -5.33 -7.03 9.73
CA TYR A 40 -5.28 -7.92 8.58
C TYR A 40 -4.11 -8.91 8.71
N LYS A 41 -4.43 -10.21 8.74
CA LYS A 41 -3.44 -11.29 8.73
C LYS A 41 -3.30 -11.83 7.31
N PHE A 42 -2.08 -11.77 6.77
CA PHE A 42 -1.73 -12.51 5.55
C PHE A 42 -1.69 -14.00 5.91
N GLN A 43 -2.59 -14.79 5.33
CA GLN A 43 -2.52 -16.25 5.36
C GLN A 43 -1.38 -16.76 4.48
#